data_AF-A0A2P4X660-F1
#
_entry.id   AF-A0A2P4X660-F1
#
_cell.length_a   1.000
_cell.length_b   1.000
_cell.length_c   1.000
_cell.angle_alpha   90.00
_cell.angle_beta   90.00
_cell.angle_gamma   90.00
#
_symmetry.space_group_name_H-M   'P 1'
#
loop_
_entity.id
_entity.type
_entity.pdbx_description
1 polymer ?
#
loop_
_entity_poly.entity_id
_entity_poly.type
_entity_poly.pdbx_seq_one_letter_code
_entity_poly.pdbx_strand_id
1 'polypeptide(L)'
;MAPPSSRSNAIFTFEDAKAAFNIFCCVCGIGSLGMPSNYARAGWTFATIALLFMAFANIYASVLLSKVLLVAPPTVKTYGDLGEWVAGKGGRLLVTISQMGVCLLLPCAFLVLGGSLLDVLFPDCFSQSVWIIFMALMVVPVALIPTMKESTGMAIGGCLGTIVADIIGITILIWEERGHPSPPTADVTMHQVITTFGNLSLAYAAATVIPDLQRQHSQPERMPRVIIVSLGIASAFF
;
A
#
# COMPACT_ATOMS: atom_id res chain seq x y z
N MET A 1 1.74 48.42 -6.82
CA MET A 1 1.78 47.28 -7.76
C MET A 1 3.16 46.66 -7.65
N ALA A 2 3.33 45.70 -6.72
CA ALA A 2 4.58 44.97 -6.54
C ALA A 2 4.50 43.67 -7.37
N PRO A 3 5.58 43.23 -8.03
CA PRO A 3 5.54 42.00 -8.81
C PRO A 3 5.40 40.80 -7.86
N PRO A 4 4.67 39.74 -8.24
CA PRO A 4 4.61 38.52 -7.45
C PRO A 4 6.02 37.92 -7.39
N SER A 5 6.49 37.72 -6.17
CA SER A 5 7.78 37.11 -5.87
C SER A 5 7.85 35.72 -6.49
N SER A 6 8.97 35.48 -7.18
CA SER A 6 9.41 34.20 -7.72
C SER A 6 9.25 33.08 -6.65
N ARG A 7 8.16 32.31 -6.73
CA ARG A 7 8.03 31.04 -6.01
C ARG A 7 8.97 30.05 -6.67
N SER A 8 9.98 29.61 -5.92
CA SER A 8 10.90 28.54 -6.32
C SER A 8 10.13 27.38 -6.96
N ASN A 9 10.41 27.12 -8.24
CA ASN A 9 9.97 25.94 -8.98
C ASN A 9 10.73 24.70 -8.49
N ALA A 10 10.63 24.38 -7.20
CA ALA A 10 11.13 23.13 -6.68
C ALA A 10 10.32 21.99 -7.31
N ILE A 11 11.00 21.13 -8.06
CA ILE A 11 10.43 19.97 -8.76
C ILE A 11 9.78 18.99 -7.75
N PHE A 12 10.29 18.95 -6.51
CA PHE A 12 9.78 18.14 -5.42
C PHE A 12 10.02 18.87 -4.08
N THR A 13 8.97 19.09 -3.30
CA THR A 13 9.04 19.77 -1.99
C THR A 13 9.14 18.78 -0.83
N PHE A 14 9.48 19.26 0.36
CA PHE A 14 9.44 18.44 1.57
C PHE A 14 8.03 17.93 1.91
N GLU A 15 7.00 18.67 1.51
CA GLU A 15 5.60 18.23 1.66
C GLU A 15 5.27 17.10 0.68
N ASP A 16 5.69 17.24 -0.59
CA ASP A 16 5.59 16.20 -1.61
C ASP A 16 6.30 14.90 -1.14
N ALA A 17 7.47 15.04 -0.50
CA ALA A 17 8.22 13.92 0.06
C ALA A 17 7.47 13.20 1.18
N LYS A 18 6.83 13.94 2.10
CA LYS A 18 6.02 13.34 3.17
C LYS A 18 4.78 12.62 2.63
N ALA A 19 4.13 13.19 1.62
CA ALA A 19 2.98 12.54 0.97
C ALA A 19 3.41 11.28 0.20
N ALA A 20 4.51 11.36 -0.55
CA ALA A 20 5.10 10.21 -1.26
C ALA A 20 5.46 9.10 -0.27
N PHE A 21 6.09 9.45 0.84
CA PHE A 21 6.50 8.50 1.87
C PHE A 21 5.29 7.83 2.53
N ASN A 22 4.23 8.58 2.86
CA ASN A 22 2.99 7.99 3.39
C ASN A 22 2.34 7.00 2.40
N ILE A 23 2.32 7.31 1.10
CA ILE A 23 1.84 6.39 0.06
C ILE A 23 2.72 5.13 0.00
N PHE A 24 4.04 5.31 0.03
CA PHE A 24 5.00 4.21 0.03
C PHE A 24 4.82 3.31 1.26
N CYS A 25 4.69 3.87 2.47
CA CYS A 25 4.43 3.10 3.69
C CYS A 25 3.16 2.28 3.62
N CYS A 26 2.10 2.83 3.02
CA CYS A 26 0.83 2.14 2.87
C CYS A 26 0.96 0.86 2.02
N VAL A 27 1.88 0.85 1.05
CA VAL A 27 2.06 -0.22 0.06
C VAL A 27 3.16 -1.20 0.48
N CYS A 28 4.23 -0.70 1.11
CA CYS A 28 5.43 -1.46 1.50
C CYS A 28 5.10 -2.72 2.35
N GLY A 29 4.15 -2.62 3.29
CA GLY A 29 3.85 -3.71 4.23
C GLY A 29 3.36 -5.00 3.58
N ILE A 30 2.10 -5.02 3.09
CA ILE A 30 1.52 -6.23 2.48
C ILE A 30 2.25 -6.64 1.20
N GLY A 31 2.68 -5.66 0.41
CA GLY A 31 3.34 -5.94 -0.85
C GLY A 31 4.64 -6.70 -0.65
N SER A 32 5.55 -6.19 0.20
CA SER A 32 6.86 -6.82 0.41
C SER A 32 6.74 -8.22 1.01
N LEU A 33 5.96 -8.35 2.10
CA LEU A 33 5.76 -9.63 2.78
C LEU A 33 5.06 -10.69 1.90
N GLY A 34 4.25 -10.26 0.93
CA GLY A 34 3.56 -11.13 -0.02
C GLY A 34 4.40 -11.55 -1.23
N MET A 35 5.47 -10.81 -1.59
CA MET A 35 6.22 -11.05 -2.82
C MET A 35 6.82 -12.45 -2.91
N PRO A 36 7.53 -12.98 -1.90
CA PRO A 36 8.15 -14.30 -2.00
C PRO A 36 7.12 -15.40 -2.30
N SER A 37 5.97 -15.35 -1.64
CA SER A 37 4.86 -16.30 -1.84
C SER A 37 4.23 -16.18 -3.24
N ASN A 38 4.06 -14.95 -3.74
CA ASN A 38 3.53 -14.71 -5.08
C ASN A 38 4.44 -15.28 -6.18
N TYR A 39 5.76 -15.07 -6.05
CA TYR A 39 6.75 -15.59 -6.98
C TYR A 39 6.92 -17.12 -6.86
N ALA A 40 6.84 -17.67 -5.65
CA ALA A 40 6.88 -19.12 -5.45
C ALA A 40 5.67 -19.84 -6.07
N ARG A 41 4.49 -19.20 -6.08
CA ARG A 41 3.25 -19.79 -6.59
C ARG A 41 3.04 -19.60 -8.09
N ALA A 42 3.27 -18.40 -8.62
CA ALA A 42 3.05 -18.09 -10.03
C ALA A 42 4.30 -18.27 -10.90
N GLY A 43 5.46 -18.51 -10.28
CA GLY A 43 6.74 -18.53 -10.97
C GLY A 43 7.19 -17.13 -11.40
N TRP A 44 8.46 -17.02 -11.78
CA TRP A 44 9.09 -15.75 -12.12
C TRP A 44 8.33 -14.99 -13.22
N THR A 45 8.05 -15.65 -14.35
CA THR A 45 7.46 -14.99 -15.52
C THR A 45 6.07 -14.42 -15.25
N PHE A 46 5.14 -15.21 -14.71
CA PHE A 46 3.77 -14.74 -14.48
C PHE A 46 3.69 -13.77 -13.31
N ALA A 47 4.47 -13.97 -12.25
CA ALA A 47 4.52 -13.02 -11.13
C ALA A 47 5.04 -11.65 -11.58
N THR A 48 6.11 -11.59 -12.39
CA THR A 48 6.62 -10.30 -12.92
C THR A 48 5.62 -9.64 -13.87
N ILE A 49 4.97 -10.39 -14.76
CA ILE A 49 3.91 -9.84 -15.63
C ILE A 49 2.77 -9.27 -14.79
N ALA A 50 2.32 -10.01 -13.77
CA ALA A 50 1.27 -9.57 -12.86
C ALA A 50 1.71 -8.31 -12.10
N LEU A 51 2.94 -8.27 -11.58
CA LEU A 51 3.49 -7.12 -10.87
C LEU A 51 3.50 -5.87 -11.74
N LEU A 52 4.05 -5.96 -12.96
CA LEU A 52 4.13 -4.83 -13.90
C LEU A 52 2.73 -4.35 -14.32
N PHE A 53 1.82 -5.27 -14.62
CA PHE A 53 0.44 -4.94 -14.97
C PHE A 53 -0.27 -4.24 -13.81
N MET A 54 -0.17 -4.80 -12.60
CA MET A 54 -0.84 -4.24 -11.42
C MET A 54 -0.23 -2.91 -11.00
N ALA A 55 1.09 -2.76 -11.10
CA ALA A 55 1.77 -1.48 -10.90
C ALA A 55 1.24 -0.43 -11.89
N PHE A 56 1.24 -0.72 -13.19
CA PHE A 56 0.76 0.20 -14.21
C PHE A 56 -0.71 0.57 -14.00
N ALA A 57 -1.58 -0.42 -13.81
CA ALA A 57 -3.02 -0.21 -13.64
C ALA A 57 -3.33 0.62 -12.40
N ASN A 58 -2.68 0.33 -11.26
CA ASN A 58 -2.92 1.07 -10.02
C ASN A 58 -2.33 2.48 -10.05
N ILE A 59 -1.13 2.67 -10.63
CA ILE A 59 -0.55 4.00 -10.82
C ILE A 59 -1.47 4.84 -11.71
N TYR A 60 -1.91 4.29 -12.83
CA TYR A 60 -2.81 4.97 -13.76
C TYR A 60 -4.14 5.34 -13.09
N ALA A 61 -4.79 4.39 -12.41
CA ALA A 61 -6.04 4.62 -11.70
C ALA A 61 -5.90 5.69 -10.61
N SER A 62 -4.81 5.64 -9.84
CA SER A 62 -4.50 6.59 -8.77
C SER A 62 -4.25 8.01 -9.30
N VAL A 63 -3.55 8.13 -10.43
CA VAL A 63 -3.33 9.41 -11.12
C VAL A 63 -4.64 9.98 -11.65
N LEU A 64 -5.50 9.15 -12.26
CA LEU A 64 -6.82 9.59 -12.70
C LEU A 64 -7.66 10.05 -11.53
N LEU A 65 -7.71 9.29 -10.44
CA LEU A 65 -8.41 9.65 -9.22
C LEU A 65 -7.97 11.04 -8.72
N SER A 66 -6.65 11.27 -8.64
CA SER A 66 -6.09 12.56 -8.25
C SER A 66 -6.50 13.70 -9.20
N LYS A 67 -6.48 13.47 -10.51
CA LYS A 67 -6.93 14.46 -11.52
C LYS A 67 -8.41 14.77 -11.41
N VAL A 68 -9.27 13.77 -11.19
CA VAL A 68 -10.71 13.98 -11.04
C VAL A 68 -10.99 14.77 -9.76
N LEU A 69 -10.28 14.50 -8.67
CA LEU A 69 -10.36 15.28 -7.42
C LEU A 69 -9.96 16.75 -7.61
N LEU A 70 -9.06 17.08 -8.55
CA LEU A 70 -8.69 18.47 -8.84
C LEU A 70 -9.78 19.24 -9.59
N VAL A 71 -10.60 18.55 -10.38
CA VAL A 71 -11.69 19.15 -11.16
C VAL A 71 -13.00 19.19 -10.35
N ALA A 72 -13.13 18.31 -9.36
CA ALA A 72 -14.31 18.22 -8.52
C ALA A 72 -14.57 19.53 -7.75
N PRO A 73 -15.86 19.90 -7.54
CA PRO A 73 -16.20 21.09 -6.78
C PRO A 73 -15.78 20.94 -5.31
N PRO A 74 -15.57 22.06 -4.57
CA PRO A 74 -15.14 22.03 -3.16
C PRO A 74 -16.10 21.32 -2.19
N THR A 75 -17.33 21.04 -2.64
CA THR A 75 -18.33 20.25 -1.91
C THR A 75 -18.01 18.76 -1.86
N VAL A 76 -17.23 18.25 -2.82
CA VAL A 76 -16.81 16.85 -2.91
C VAL A 76 -15.55 16.66 -2.06
N LYS A 77 -15.68 16.01 -0.90
CA LYS A 77 -14.59 15.89 0.08
C LYS A 77 -14.08 14.47 0.26
N THR A 78 -14.95 13.48 0.13
CA THR A 78 -14.60 12.07 0.33
C THR A 78 -14.56 11.31 -0.98
N TYR A 79 -13.95 10.12 -0.98
CA TYR A 79 -13.96 9.26 -2.15
C TYR A 79 -15.41 8.87 -2.55
N GLY A 80 -16.27 8.61 -1.56
CA GLY A 80 -17.69 8.35 -1.78
C GLY A 80 -18.41 9.53 -2.43
N ASP A 81 -18.15 10.77 -1.99
CA ASP A 81 -18.73 11.98 -2.61
C ASP A 81 -18.26 12.14 -4.06
N LEU A 82 -17.01 11.77 -4.36
CA LEU A 82 -16.49 11.77 -5.72
C LEU A 82 -17.23 10.76 -6.59
N GLY A 83 -17.49 9.56 -6.06
CA GLY A 83 -18.34 8.55 -6.71
C GLY A 83 -19.75 9.08 -6.98
N GLU A 84 -20.32 9.83 -6.04
CA GLU A 84 -21.62 10.48 -6.22
C GLU A 84 -21.61 11.54 -7.32
N TRP A 85 -20.55 12.35 -7.37
CA TRP A 85 -20.43 13.41 -8.36
C TRP A 85 -20.26 12.86 -9.79
N VAL A 86 -19.51 11.78 -9.97
CA VAL A 86 -19.24 11.19 -11.29
C VAL A 86 -20.40 10.31 -11.79
N ALA A 87 -20.99 9.48 -10.92
CA ALA A 87 -21.93 8.42 -11.31
C ALA A 87 -23.23 8.41 -10.49
N GLY A 88 -23.52 9.49 -9.77
CA GLY A 88 -24.72 9.62 -8.94
C GLY A 88 -24.73 8.68 -7.74
N LYS A 89 -25.91 8.46 -7.16
CA LYS A 89 -26.09 7.65 -5.93
C LYS A 89 -25.54 6.22 -6.04
N GLY A 90 -25.60 5.61 -7.23
CA GLY A 90 -25.02 4.29 -7.49
C GLY A 90 -23.50 4.30 -7.37
N GLY A 91 -22.84 5.33 -7.91
CA GLY A 91 -21.40 5.54 -7.76
C GLY A 91 -20.97 5.72 -6.30
N ARG A 92 -21.74 6.52 -5.53
CA ARG A 92 -21.51 6.69 -4.08
C ARG A 92 -21.51 5.35 -3.37
N LEU A 93 -22.53 4.52 -3.61
CA LEU A 93 -22.70 3.23 -2.97
C LEU A 93 -21.55 2.28 -3.31
N LEU A 94 -21.20 2.17 -4.59
CA LEU A 94 -20.11 1.29 -5.04
C LEU A 94 -18.76 1.68 -4.43
N VAL A 95 -18.41 2.97 -4.45
CA VAL A 95 -17.15 3.46 -3.89
C VAL A 95 -17.12 3.30 -2.37
N THR A 96 -18.23 3.56 -1.69
CA THR A 96 -18.29 3.44 -0.23
C THR A 96 -18.16 1.98 0.20
N ILE A 97 -18.87 1.06 -0.45
CA ILE A 97 -18.78 -0.37 -0.15
C ILE A 97 -17.37 -0.90 -0.44
N SER A 98 -16.78 -0.56 -1.59
CA SER A 98 -15.44 -1.02 -1.93
C SER A 98 -14.39 -0.45 -0.96
N GLN A 99 -14.49 0.83 -0.61
CA GLN A 99 -13.59 1.47 0.36
C GLN A 99 -13.73 0.84 1.74
N MET A 100 -14.96 0.65 2.23
CA MET A 100 -15.20 -0.04 3.52
C MET A 100 -14.65 -1.47 3.50
N GLY A 101 -14.83 -2.19 2.38
CA GLY A 101 -14.26 -3.52 2.19
C GLY A 101 -12.74 -3.52 2.33
N VAL A 102 -12.04 -2.62 1.65
CA VAL A 102 -10.57 -2.50 1.77
C VAL A 102 -10.17 -2.11 3.19
N CYS A 103 -10.83 -1.12 3.80
CA CYS A 103 -10.52 -0.66 5.15
C CYS A 103 -10.77 -1.71 6.24
N LEU A 104 -11.63 -2.71 6.00
CA LEU A 104 -11.89 -3.82 6.93
C LEU A 104 -10.99 -5.02 6.65
N LEU A 105 -10.89 -5.44 5.38
CA LEU A 105 -10.18 -6.66 5.00
C LEU A 105 -8.65 -6.49 5.07
N LEU A 106 -8.13 -5.29 4.83
CA LEU A 106 -6.70 -5.02 4.88
C LEU A 106 -6.13 -5.18 6.31
N PRO A 107 -6.72 -4.58 7.37
CA PRO A 107 -6.33 -4.89 8.75
C PRO A 107 -6.50 -6.37 9.12
N CYS A 108 -7.58 -7.02 8.69
CA CYS A 108 -7.77 -8.45 8.93
C CYS A 108 -6.62 -9.28 8.34
N ALA A 109 -6.19 -8.98 7.11
CA ALA A 109 -5.05 -9.65 6.48
C ALA A 109 -3.75 -9.45 7.27
N PHE A 110 -3.47 -8.22 7.71
CA PHE A 110 -2.29 -7.93 8.56
C PHE A 110 -2.36 -8.66 9.91
N LEU A 111 -3.53 -8.72 10.55
CA LEU A 111 -3.70 -9.40 11.83
C LEU A 111 -3.46 -10.91 11.70
N VAL A 112 -4.01 -11.53 10.66
CA VAL A 112 -3.79 -12.96 10.38
C VAL A 112 -2.33 -13.24 10.07
N LEU A 113 -1.70 -12.40 9.23
CA LEU A 113 -0.29 -12.54 8.85
C LEU A 113 0.64 -12.40 10.06
N GLY A 114 0.48 -11.35 10.88
CA GLY A 114 1.30 -11.20 12.07
C GLY A 114 1.01 -12.27 13.12
N GLY A 115 -0.22 -12.77 13.20
CA GLY A 115 -0.58 -13.92 14.03
C GLY A 115 0.18 -15.18 13.64
N SER A 116 0.27 -15.48 12.33
CA SER A 116 1.07 -16.62 11.85
C SER A 116 2.57 -16.43 12.04
N LEU A 117 3.08 -15.20 11.90
CA LEU A 117 4.49 -14.91 12.13
C LEU A 117 4.87 -15.10 13.61
N LEU A 118 4.02 -14.65 14.54
CA LEU A 118 4.25 -14.81 15.98
C LEU A 118 4.15 -16.27 16.43
N ASP A 119 3.25 -17.05 15.83
CA ASP A 119 3.13 -18.49 16.06
C ASP A 119 4.42 -19.24 15.64
N VAL A 120 5.01 -18.87 14.50
CA VAL A 120 6.29 -19.42 14.04
C VAL A 120 7.47 -18.95 14.89
N LEU A 121 7.47 -17.69 15.36
CA LEU A 121 8.55 -17.11 16.15
C LEU A 121 8.58 -17.64 17.60
N PHE A 122 7.40 -17.90 18.18
CA PHE A 122 7.22 -18.41 19.54
C PHE A 122 6.42 -19.72 19.50
N PRO A 123 7.01 -20.81 18.98
CA PRO A 123 6.33 -22.08 18.86
C PRO A 123 5.88 -22.57 20.24
N ASP A 124 4.72 -23.23 20.28
CA ASP A 124 4.10 -23.85 21.46
C ASP A 124 3.76 -22.89 22.64
N CYS A 125 3.86 -21.58 22.45
CA CYS A 125 3.57 -20.61 23.50
C CYS A 125 2.07 -20.25 23.60
N PHE A 126 1.47 -19.87 22.47
CA PHE A 126 0.04 -19.55 22.36
C PHE A 126 -0.47 -19.94 20.97
N SER A 127 -1.77 -20.25 20.85
CA SER A 127 -2.41 -20.47 19.55
C SER A 127 -2.44 -19.19 18.72
N GLN A 128 -2.32 -19.32 17.40
CA GLN A 128 -2.46 -18.23 16.42
C GLN A 128 -3.65 -17.29 16.71
N SER A 129 -4.81 -17.81 17.13
CA SER A 129 -5.99 -16.99 17.46
C SER A 129 -5.73 -16.02 18.61
N VAL A 130 -4.96 -16.43 19.63
CA VAL A 130 -4.60 -15.59 20.78
C VAL A 130 -3.63 -14.49 20.33
N TRP A 131 -2.66 -14.81 19.47
CA TRP A 131 -1.75 -13.82 18.89
C TRP A 131 -2.49 -12.77 18.06
N ILE A 132 -3.48 -13.19 17.26
CA ILE A 132 -4.35 -12.27 16.49
C ILE A 132 -5.09 -11.32 17.43
N ILE A 133 -5.73 -11.83 18.48
CA ILE A 133 -6.46 -11.01 19.46
C ILE A 133 -5.51 -10.04 20.16
N PHE A 134 -4.34 -10.50 20.57
CA PHE A 134 -3.32 -9.68 21.22
C PHE A 134 -2.87 -8.51 20.33
N MET A 135 -2.56 -8.78 19.06
CA MET A 135 -2.20 -7.73 18.11
C MET A 135 -3.36 -6.76 17.87
N ALA A 136 -4.60 -7.26 17.73
CA ALA A 136 -5.76 -6.41 17.54
C ALA A 136 -5.92 -5.42 18.71
N LEU A 137 -5.76 -5.88 19.95
CA LEU A 137 -5.81 -5.03 21.14
C LEU A 137 -4.69 -3.97 21.15
N MET A 138 -3.49 -4.31 20.67
CA MET A 138 -2.38 -3.35 20.58
C MET A 138 -2.58 -2.29 19.49
N VAL A 139 -3.30 -2.61 18.40
CA VAL A 139 -3.56 -1.70 17.29
C VAL A 139 -4.76 -0.77 17.56
N VAL A 140 -5.70 -1.15 18.43
CA VAL A 140 -6.90 -0.32 18.74
C VAL A 140 -6.55 1.12 19.16
N PRO A 141 -5.62 1.39 20.10
CA PRO A 141 -5.24 2.75 20.48
C PRO A 141 -4.69 3.57 19.31
N VAL A 142 -3.98 2.90 18.40
CA VAL A 142 -3.39 3.49 17.19
C VAL A 142 -4.48 3.85 16.18
N ALA A 143 -5.50 3.00 16.03
CA ALA A 143 -6.64 3.24 15.14
C ALA A 143 -7.53 4.41 15.60
N LEU A 144 -7.43 4.83 16.87
CA LEU A 144 -8.19 5.95 17.42
C LEU A 144 -7.54 7.32 17.14
N ILE A 145 -6.34 7.37 16.57
CA ILE A 145 -5.68 8.63 16.22
C ILE A 145 -6.40 9.25 15.00
N PRO A 146 -6.99 10.45 15.14
CA PRO A 146 -7.95 10.97 14.17
C PRO A 146 -7.31 11.57 12.91
N THR A 147 -5.99 11.77 12.86
CA THR A 147 -5.34 12.46 11.74
C THR A 147 -4.16 11.69 11.13
N MET A 148 -4.09 11.67 9.80
CA MET A 148 -2.99 11.04 9.04
C MET A 148 -1.63 11.74 9.26
N LYS A 149 -1.64 13.00 9.70
CA LYS A 149 -0.43 13.76 10.04
C LYS A 149 0.18 13.28 11.36
N GLU A 150 -0.66 12.94 12.34
CA GLU A 150 -0.23 12.38 13.62
C GLU A 150 0.20 10.91 13.49
N SER A 151 -0.38 10.16 12.55
CA SER A 151 0.02 8.77 12.29
C SER A 151 1.27 8.62 11.42
N THR A 152 1.78 9.70 10.80
CA THR A 152 2.97 9.67 9.94
C THR A 152 4.19 9.09 10.68
N GLY A 153 4.37 9.39 11.97
CA GLY A 153 5.47 8.84 12.76
C GLY A 153 5.43 7.32 12.90
N MET A 154 4.24 6.74 13.07
CA MET A 154 4.06 5.29 13.14
C MET A 154 4.18 4.63 11.77
N ALA A 155 3.69 5.28 10.71
CA ALA A 155 3.89 4.81 9.34
C ALA A 155 5.38 4.72 8.98
N ILE A 156 6.18 5.72 9.40
CA ILE A 156 7.64 5.68 9.29
C ILE A 156 8.22 4.51 10.08
N GLY A 157 7.84 4.36 11.35
CA GLY A 157 8.33 3.27 12.20
C GLY A 157 8.04 1.88 11.61
N GLY A 158 6.81 1.65 11.16
CA GLY A 158 6.40 0.40 10.53
C GLY A 158 7.16 0.13 9.23
N CYS A 159 7.26 1.13 8.35
CA CYS A 159 7.96 1.02 7.08
C CYS A 159 9.46 0.74 7.26
N LEU A 160 10.13 1.46 8.17
CA LEU A 160 11.53 1.19 8.50
C LEU A 160 11.70 -0.21 9.10
N GLY A 161 10.76 -0.65 9.94
CA GLY A 161 10.73 -2.00 10.48
C GLY A 161 10.66 -3.06 9.38
N THR A 162 9.75 -2.89 8.40
CA THR A 162 9.65 -3.77 7.23
C THR A 162 10.93 -3.79 6.41
N ILE A 163 11.48 -2.62 6.06
CA ILE A 163 12.72 -2.55 5.27
C ILE A 163 13.89 -3.24 6.00
N VAL A 164 14.04 -3.01 7.30
CA VAL A 164 15.10 -3.64 8.10
C VAL A 164 14.88 -5.15 8.16
N ALA A 165 13.65 -5.61 8.37
CA ALA A 165 13.32 -7.03 8.37
C ALA A 165 13.61 -7.68 7.01
N ASP A 166 13.27 -7.01 5.90
CA ASP A 166 13.54 -7.48 4.55
C ASP A 166 15.05 -7.60 4.29
N ILE A 167 15.83 -6.58 4.66
CA ILE A 167 17.30 -6.62 4.51
C ILE A 167 17.89 -7.78 5.30
N ILE A 168 17.49 -7.97 6.56
CA ILE A 168 17.98 -9.05 7.41
C ILE A 168 17.57 -10.41 6.81
N GLY A 169 16.29 -10.57 6.45
CA GLY A 169 15.74 -11.79 5.88
C GLY A 169 16.43 -12.19 4.58
N ILE A 170 16.60 -11.26 3.64
CA ILE A 170 17.29 -11.48 2.38
C ILE A 170 18.77 -11.81 2.61
N THR A 171 19.44 -11.11 3.53
CA THR A 171 20.86 -11.35 3.83
C THR A 171 21.09 -12.76 4.39
N ILE A 172 20.25 -13.19 5.33
CA ILE A 172 20.29 -14.56 5.89
C ILE A 172 20.01 -15.57 4.79
N LEU A 173 18.98 -15.35 3.96
CA LEU A 173 18.61 -16.27 2.87
C LEU A 173 19.74 -16.41 1.84
N ILE A 174 20.37 -15.31 1.42
CA ILE A 174 21.52 -15.34 0.50
C ILE A 174 22.72 -16.05 1.13
N TRP A 175 22.86 -16.02 2.45
CA TRP A 175 23.98 -16.66 3.16
C TRP A 175 23.75 -18.17 3.33
N GLU A 176 22.54 -18.59 3.71
CA GLU A 176 22.19 -19.99 3.95
C GLU A 176 22.08 -20.78 2.62
N GLU A 177 21.55 -20.17 1.57
CA GLU A 177 21.38 -20.81 0.25
C GLU A 177 22.69 -20.85 -0.58
N ARG A 178 23.85 -20.53 0.01
CA ARG A 178 25.14 -20.59 -0.68
C ARG A 178 25.50 -22.04 -1.00
N GLY A 179 25.32 -22.43 -2.26
CA GLY A 179 25.63 -23.77 -2.76
C GLY A 179 24.41 -24.68 -2.91
N HIS A 180 23.20 -24.15 -2.68
CA HIS A 180 21.98 -24.83 -3.04
C HIS A 180 21.81 -24.93 -4.56
N PRO A 181 21.23 -26.02 -5.08
CA PRO A 181 20.88 -26.14 -6.50
C PRO A 181 19.83 -25.10 -6.87
N SER A 182 19.68 -24.84 -8.18
CA SER A 182 18.66 -23.93 -8.71
C SER A 182 17.29 -24.25 -8.07
N PRO A 183 16.52 -23.22 -7.64
CA PRO A 183 15.23 -23.45 -7.02
C PRO A 183 14.31 -24.24 -7.97
N PRO A 184 13.46 -25.13 -7.43
CA PRO A 184 12.54 -25.90 -8.24
C PRO A 184 11.60 -24.97 -9.02
N THR A 185 11.27 -25.35 -10.25
CA THR A 185 10.31 -24.60 -11.06
C THR A 185 8.95 -24.61 -10.38
N ALA A 186 8.32 -23.45 -10.24
CA ALA A 186 6.97 -23.35 -9.70
C ALA A 186 6.00 -24.20 -10.54
N ASP A 187 5.15 -24.98 -9.88
CA ASP A 187 4.06 -25.71 -10.53
C ASP A 187 2.93 -24.74 -10.84
N VAL A 188 3.05 -24.01 -11.94
CA VAL A 188 2.16 -22.87 -12.22
C VAL A 188 0.78 -23.35 -12.66
N THR A 189 -0.19 -23.19 -11.77
CA THR A 189 -1.60 -23.38 -12.09
C THR A 189 -2.30 -22.05 -12.38
N MET A 190 -3.34 -22.08 -13.21
CA MET A 190 -4.17 -20.89 -13.47
C MET A 190 -4.72 -20.26 -12.18
N HIS A 191 -5.09 -21.10 -11.21
CA HIS A 191 -5.58 -20.66 -9.91
C HIS A 191 -4.52 -19.85 -9.13
N GLN A 192 -3.26 -20.30 -9.11
CA GLN A 192 -2.17 -19.58 -8.45
C GLN A 192 -1.85 -18.26 -9.14
N VAL A 193 -1.88 -18.21 -10.47
CA VAL A 193 -1.67 -16.96 -11.21
C VAL A 193 -2.76 -15.96 -10.84
N ILE A 194 -4.04 -16.35 -10.90
CA ILE A 194 -5.16 -15.48 -10.51
C ILE A 194 -5.04 -15.02 -9.04
N THR A 195 -4.64 -15.92 -8.14
CA THR A 195 -4.40 -15.59 -6.73
C THR A 195 -3.30 -14.54 -6.58
N THR A 196 -2.21 -14.65 -7.33
CA THR A 196 -1.12 -13.67 -7.34
C THR A 196 -1.60 -12.30 -7.81
N PHE A 197 -2.44 -12.22 -8.85
CA PHE A 197 -3.05 -10.95 -9.26
C PHE A 197 -3.91 -10.33 -8.15
N GLY A 198 -4.69 -11.13 -7.43
CA GLY A 198 -5.48 -10.67 -6.29
C GLY A 198 -4.62 -10.13 -5.14
N ASN A 199 -3.57 -10.86 -4.77
CA ASN A 199 -2.61 -10.44 -3.73
C ASN A 199 -1.90 -9.14 -4.11
N LEU A 200 -1.46 -9.02 -5.37
CA LEU A 200 -0.83 -7.80 -5.87
C LEU A 200 -1.83 -6.63 -5.94
N SER A 201 -3.11 -6.89 -6.20
CA SER A 201 -4.15 -5.85 -6.12
C SER A 201 -4.28 -5.28 -4.71
N LEU A 202 -4.16 -6.13 -3.69
CA LEU A 202 -4.19 -5.70 -2.31
C LEU A 202 -2.94 -4.91 -1.93
N ALA A 203 -1.77 -5.32 -2.45
CA ALA A 203 -0.50 -4.61 -2.23
C ALA A 203 -0.55 -3.16 -2.70
N TYR A 204 -1.19 -2.88 -3.84
CA TYR A 204 -1.32 -1.54 -4.41
C TYR A 204 -2.55 -0.75 -3.94
N ALA A 205 -3.20 -1.14 -2.84
CA ALA A 205 -4.45 -0.53 -2.35
C ALA A 205 -4.31 0.92 -1.78
N ALA A 206 -3.38 1.73 -2.30
CA ALA A 206 -3.15 3.11 -1.90
C ALA A 206 -4.27 4.08 -2.31
N ALA A 207 -5.15 3.68 -3.25
CA ALA A 207 -6.20 4.56 -3.78
C ALA A 207 -7.16 5.09 -2.69
N THR A 208 -7.34 4.36 -1.59
CA THR A 208 -8.21 4.75 -0.48
C THR A 208 -7.67 5.93 0.33
N VAL A 209 -6.35 6.14 0.39
CA VAL A 209 -5.71 7.21 1.16
C VAL A 209 -5.40 8.46 0.33
N ILE A 210 -5.41 8.34 -1.00
CA ILE A 210 -5.10 9.45 -1.93
C ILE A 210 -6.00 10.67 -1.73
N PRO A 211 -7.35 10.55 -1.62
CA PRO A 211 -8.21 11.70 -1.42
C PRO A 211 -7.86 12.50 -0.15
N ASP A 212 -7.61 11.81 0.95
CA ASP A 212 -7.26 12.44 2.23
C ASP A 212 -5.89 13.10 2.19
N LEU A 213 -4.88 12.44 1.59
CA LEU A 213 -3.54 13.00 1.40
C LEU A 213 -3.57 14.23 0.49
N GLN A 214 -4.32 14.17 -0.62
CA GLN A 214 -4.46 15.29 -1.55
C GLN A 214 -5.12 16.49 -0.89
N ARG A 215 -6.15 16.27 -0.06
CA ARG A 215 -6.84 17.34 0.67
C ARG A 215 -5.95 18.00 1.72
N GLN A 216 -5.03 17.24 2.32
CA GLN A 216 -4.10 17.73 3.32
C GLN A 216 -2.87 18.43 2.74
N HIS A 217 -2.66 18.31 1.43
CA HIS A 217 -1.54 18.87 0.69
C HIS A 217 -1.80 20.32 0.31
N SER A 218 -0.82 21.20 0.56
CA SER A 218 -0.94 22.64 0.29
C SER A 218 -1.02 22.96 -1.21
N GLN A 219 -0.53 22.07 -2.07
CA GLN A 219 -0.56 22.19 -3.54
C GLN A 219 -1.07 20.89 -4.17
N PRO A 220 -2.39 20.65 -4.23
CA PRO A 220 -2.94 19.36 -4.65
C PRO A 220 -2.62 19.03 -6.12
N GLU A 221 -2.34 20.03 -6.96
CA GLU A 221 -1.95 19.85 -8.37
C GLU A 221 -0.66 19.02 -8.56
N ARG A 222 0.16 18.90 -7.52
CA ARG A 222 1.40 18.10 -7.53
C ARG A 222 1.16 16.62 -7.24
N MET A 223 0.01 16.26 -6.65
CA MET A 223 -0.30 14.89 -6.22
C MET A 223 -0.17 13.83 -7.33
N PRO A 224 -0.56 14.08 -8.60
CA PRO A 224 -0.34 13.11 -9.67
C PRO A 224 1.13 12.70 -9.82
N ARG A 225 2.07 13.65 -9.67
CA ARG A 225 3.51 13.37 -9.76
C ARG A 225 3.99 12.60 -8.52
N VAL A 226 3.52 13.02 -7.34
CA VAL A 226 3.82 12.35 -6.06
C VAL A 226 3.41 10.88 -6.12
N ILE A 227 2.21 10.58 -6.62
CA ILE A 227 1.67 9.22 -6.79
C ILE A 227 2.53 8.38 -7.73
N ILE A 228 2.91 8.93 -8.90
CA ILE A 228 3.75 8.22 -9.87
C ILE A 228 5.11 7.86 -9.24
N VAL A 229 5.72 8.81 -8.55
CA VAL A 229 7.02 8.60 -7.90
C VAL A 229 6.92 7.59 -6.76
N SER A 230 5.94 7.74 -5.86
CA SER A 230 5.83 6.88 -4.68
C SER A 230 5.47 5.44 -5.03
N LEU A 231 4.47 5.23 -5.88
CA LEU A 231 4.08 3.90 -6.33
C LEU A 231 5.11 3.29 -7.28
N GLY A 232 5.80 4.09 -8.09
CA GLY A 232 6.92 3.62 -8.91
C GLY A 232 8.10 3.14 -8.07
N ILE A 233 8.46 3.88 -7.01
CA ILE A 233 9.48 3.44 -6.04
C ILE A 233 9.02 2.18 -5.31
N ALA A 234 7.76 2.10 -4.90
CA ALA A 234 7.20 0.89 -4.28
C ALA A 234 7.27 -0.33 -5.22
N SER A 235 6.93 -0.15 -6.50
CA SER A 235 7.05 -1.21 -7.51
C SER A 235 8.50 -1.63 -7.77
N ALA A 236 9.46 -0.74 -7.64
CA ALA A 236 10.88 -1.07 -7.78
C ALA A 236 11.48 -1.71 -6.51
N PHE A 237 10.85 -1.45 -5.36
CA PHE A 237 11.22 -2.05 -4.07
C PHE A 237 10.74 -3.51 -3.97
N PHE A 238 9.58 -3.82 -4.56
CA PHE A 238 9.03 -5.16 -4.69
C PHE A 238 9.81 -6.05 -5.67
#